data_AF-A0A525K4S3-F1
#
_entry.id   AF-A0A525K4S3-F1
#
_cell.length_a   1.000
_cell.length_b   1.000
_cell.length_c   1.000
_cell.angle_alpha   90.00
_cell.angle_beta   90.00
_cell.angle_gamma   90.00
#
_symmetry.space_group_name_H-M   'P 1'
#
loop_
_entity.id
_entity.type
_entity.pdbx_description
1 polymer ?
#
loop_
_entity_poly.entity_id
_entity_poly.type
_entity_poly.pdbx_seq_one_letter_code
_entity_poly.pdbx_strand_id
1 'polypeptide(L)'
;MSGLNSPIGIYQPLFNEAIRDYLDPGFITLDWLHNPSPELRELALHHYISQSRIFERHNLTGIVSPKFFSKTSLTSREVKDWISQNPGREIYCFNGRPFVPYTCYHSVEQAALSHPGFEDGMRRVCRAIGFDLPVELGRQTNQQTIYCNFWCASPSFWERWSQEIVLPIFELVQSDPHLASKVFRKMPYYSPVPVFLIVFIYERIMSFYIQLKGIDAAMFPWSEQRILGLDWLPPVRDYLANNIRWIDEIDRRGRWTSDDRTRLADAYIELLSRVDIRLNGATKFDPNNPDLPARRPPKDSPA
;
A
#
# COMPACT_ATOMS: atom_id res chain seq x y z
N MET A 1 -29.19 22.72 2.19
CA MET A 1 -29.32 22.26 0.79
C MET A 1 -28.16 21.31 0.52
N SER A 2 -28.43 20.02 0.70
CA SER A 2 -27.49 18.90 0.60
C SER A 2 -27.16 18.61 -0.85
N GLY A 3 -26.03 19.14 -1.34
CA GLY A 3 -25.46 18.73 -2.62
C GLY A 3 -25.13 17.24 -2.58
N LEU A 4 -25.47 16.55 -3.66
CA LEU A 4 -25.30 15.11 -3.86
C LEU A 4 -23.83 14.68 -3.63
N ASN A 5 -23.49 14.23 -2.43
CA ASN A 5 -22.21 13.53 -2.23
C ASN A 5 -22.36 12.10 -2.74
N SER A 6 -21.60 11.75 -3.77
CA SER A 6 -21.44 10.35 -4.22
C SER A 6 -21.20 9.45 -3.00
N PRO A 7 -21.83 8.25 -2.91
CA PRO A 7 -21.64 7.36 -1.77
C PRO A 7 -20.18 6.92 -1.58
N ILE A 8 -19.38 6.93 -2.66
CA ILE A 8 -17.96 6.61 -2.65
C ILE A 8 -17.19 7.85 -3.11
N GLY A 9 -16.26 8.33 -2.28
CA GLY A 9 -15.34 9.42 -2.58
C GLY A 9 -13.89 8.98 -2.43
N ILE A 10 -13.24 8.67 -3.54
CA ILE A 10 -11.83 8.28 -3.56
C ILE A 10 -11.02 9.43 -4.14
N TYR A 11 -10.02 9.88 -3.39
CA TYR A 11 -9.21 11.04 -3.70
C TYR A 11 -7.86 10.65 -4.33
N GLN A 12 -7.39 11.45 -5.28
CA GLN A 12 -6.01 11.43 -5.76
C GLN A 12 -5.33 12.77 -5.47
N PRO A 13 -4.20 12.78 -4.73
CA PRO A 13 -3.50 14.02 -4.38
C PRO A 13 -2.76 14.61 -5.58
N LEU A 14 -3.04 15.87 -5.88
CA LEU A 14 -2.27 16.68 -6.81
C LEU A 14 -1.14 17.38 -6.03
N PHE A 15 0.07 16.84 -6.06
CA PHE A 15 1.23 17.40 -5.34
C PHE A 15 2.20 18.19 -6.24
N ASN A 16 2.00 18.17 -7.56
CA ASN A 16 2.59 19.12 -8.51
C ASN A 16 1.68 19.23 -9.74
N GLU A 17 1.79 20.33 -10.49
CA GLU A 17 0.92 20.56 -11.66
C GLU A 17 1.15 19.56 -12.80
N ALA A 18 2.37 19.05 -12.95
CA ALA A 18 2.70 18.10 -14.04
C ALA A 18 1.95 16.77 -13.92
N ILE A 19 1.44 16.42 -12.73
CA ILE A 19 0.67 15.20 -12.48
C ILE A 19 -0.80 15.34 -12.87
N ARG A 20 -1.32 16.56 -13.04
CA ARG A 20 -2.76 16.79 -13.32
C ARG A 20 -3.28 15.94 -14.47
N ASP A 21 -2.50 15.83 -15.54
CA ASP A 21 -2.84 15.07 -16.75
C ASP A 21 -2.74 13.54 -16.61
N TYR A 22 -2.27 13.06 -15.45
CA TYR A 22 -2.13 11.64 -15.13
C TYR A 22 -3.19 11.14 -14.13
N LEU A 23 -3.98 12.06 -13.55
CA LEU A 23 -5.05 11.69 -12.63
C LEU A 23 -6.18 10.99 -13.40
N ASP A 24 -6.82 10.03 -12.75
CA ASP A 24 -8.00 9.37 -13.27
C ASP A 24 -9.21 10.29 -13.05
N PRO A 25 -9.92 10.73 -14.12
CA PRO A 25 -10.99 11.69 -14.00
C PRO A 25 -12.20 11.18 -13.20
N GLY A 26 -12.33 9.87 -12.99
CA GLY A 26 -13.37 9.32 -12.13
C GLY A 26 -13.02 9.34 -10.64
N PHE A 27 -11.79 9.68 -10.25
CA PHE A 27 -11.43 9.97 -8.85
C PHE A 27 -11.50 11.48 -8.57
N ILE A 28 -11.65 11.84 -7.29
CA ILE A 28 -11.71 13.24 -6.85
C ILE A 28 -10.28 13.76 -6.75
N THR A 29 -9.97 14.86 -7.43
CA THR A 29 -8.66 15.51 -7.25
C THR A 29 -8.63 16.21 -5.88
N LEU A 30 -7.63 15.87 -5.06
CA LEU A 30 -7.33 16.57 -3.82
C LEU A 30 -6.18 17.53 -4.05
N ASP A 31 -6.40 18.84 -3.89
CA ASP A 31 -5.30 19.81 -3.95
C ASP A 31 -4.33 19.57 -2.78
N TRP A 32 -3.11 19.17 -3.13
CA TRP A 32 -2.03 18.86 -2.20
C TRP A 32 -0.71 19.48 -2.67
N LEU A 33 -0.79 20.60 -3.41
CA LEU A 33 0.39 21.28 -3.98
C LEU A 33 1.31 21.83 -2.88
N HIS A 34 0.73 22.22 -1.74
CA HIS A 34 1.45 22.76 -0.58
C HIS A 34 1.65 21.69 0.48
N ASN A 35 2.33 20.58 0.14
CA ASN A 35 2.67 19.54 1.10
C ASN A 35 3.86 19.95 1.98
N PRO A 36 3.69 20.21 3.28
CA PRO A 36 4.78 20.66 4.16
C PRO A 36 5.75 19.53 4.54
N SER A 37 5.42 18.26 4.27
CA SER A 37 6.22 17.11 4.69
C SER A 37 6.17 15.99 3.65
N PRO A 38 6.72 16.21 2.44
CA PRO A 38 6.63 15.25 1.34
C PRO A 38 7.36 13.93 1.62
N GLU A 39 8.29 13.88 2.58
CA GLU A 39 8.97 12.66 3.03
C GLU A 39 8.05 11.67 3.77
N LEU A 40 6.93 12.15 4.31
CA LEU A 40 5.93 11.33 5.01
C LEU A 40 4.92 10.67 4.06
N ARG A 41 4.90 11.06 2.78
CA ARG A 41 4.03 10.47 1.74
C ARG A 41 2.57 10.38 2.22
N GLU A 42 1.92 9.23 2.05
CA GLU A 42 0.52 9.02 2.42
C GLU A 42 0.25 9.13 3.94
N LEU A 43 1.26 9.00 4.81
CA LEU A 43 1.07 9.21 6.26
C LEU A 43 0.66 10.67 6.55
N ALA A 44 1.28 11.65 5.88
CA ALA A 44 0.87 13.06 6.01
C ALA A 44 -0.52 13.33 5.43
N LEU A 45 -0.87 12.67 4.32
CA LEU A 45 -2.20 12.78 3.72
C LEU A 45 -3.28 12.20 4.64
N HIS A 46 -3.04 11.04 5.24
CA HIS A 46 -4.00 10.43 6.17
C HIS A 46 -4.18 11.27 7.42
N HIS A 47 -3.10 11.86 7.94
CA HIS A 47 -3.18 12.83 9.03
C HIS A 47 -4.03 14.05 8.64
N TYR A 48 -3.79 14.62 7.45
CA TYR A 48 -4.59 15.75 6.96
C TYR A 48 -6.08 15.40 6.77
N ILE A 49 -6.39 14.27 6.14
CA ILE A 49 -7.78 13.81 5.97
C ILE A 49 -8.47 13.63 7.32
N SER A 50 -7.76 13.10 8.30
CA SER A 50 -8.26 12.95 9.67
C SER A 50 -8.57 14.30 10.31
N GLN A 51 -7.58 15.21 10.35
CA GLN A 51 -7.71 16.53 10.99
C GLN A 51 -8.78 17.41 10.32
N SER A 52 -8.89 17.34 9.00
CA SER A 52 -9.89 18.11 8.22
C SER A 52 -11.24 17.41 8.09
N ARG A 53 -11.38 16.21 8.68
CA ARG A 53 -12.59 15.36 8.62
C ARG A 53 -13.10 15.12 7.20
N ILE A 54 -12.21 15.09 6.20
CA ILE A 54 -12.59 14.82 4.79
C ILE A 54 -13.30 13.47 4.66
N PHE A 55 -12.96 12.51 5.53
CA PHE A 55 -13.55 11.18 5.52
C PHE A 55 -15.07 11.16 5.79
N GLU A 56 -15.65 12.22 6.34
CA GLU A 56 -17.10 12.34 6.60
C GLU A 56 -17.91 12.80 5.37
N ARG A 57 -17.23 13.20 4.29
CA ARG A 57 -17.92 13.72 3.09
C ARG A 57 -18.65 12.63 2.32
N HIS A 58 -18.32 11.36 2.54
CA HIS A 58 -18.89 10.22 1.80
C HIS A 58 -19.13 9.04 2.73
N ASN A 59 -19.96 8.08 2.30
CA ASN A 59 -20.16 6.84 3.06
C ASN A 59 -18.89 5.98 3.08
N LEU A 60 -18.11 6.04 2.00
CA LEU A 60 -16.78 5.47 1.91
C LEU A 60 -15.82 6.53 1.37
N THR A 61 -14.75 6.81 2.12
CA THR A 61 -13.71 7.75 1.71
C THR A 61 -12.38 7.03 1.56
N GLY A 62 -11.66 7.29 0.48
CA GLY A 62 -10.37 6.66 0.21
C GLY A 62 -9.34 7.59 -0.39
N ILE A 63 -8.10 7.13 -0.41
CA ILE A 63 -7.00 7.78 -1.13
C ILE A 63 -6.30 6.74 -1.99
N VAL A 64 -5.95 7.11 -3.21
CA VAL A 64 -5.01 6.35 -4.04
C VAL A 64 -3.96 7.29 -4.63
N SER A 65 -2.76 6.78 -4.85
CA SER A 65 -1.67 7.56 -5.45
C SER A 65 -2.03 8.00 -6.88
N PRO A 66 -1.45 9.11 -7.40
CA PRO A 66 -1.46 9.38 -8.84
C PRO A 66 -0.86 8.25 -9.67
N LYS A 67 0.01 7.42 -9.06
CA LYS A 67 0.61 6.23 -9.67
C LYS A 67 -0.29 4.99 -9.59
N PHE A 68 -1.55 5.12 -9.15
CA PHE A 68 -2.47 4.00 -8.95
C PHE A 68 -2.60 3.15 -10.21
N PHE A 69 -3.06 3.72 -11.33
CA PHE A 69 -3.20 3.00 -12.60
C PHE A 69 -1.87 2.39 -13.07
N SER A 70 -0.75 3.11 -12.91
CA SER A 70 0.57 2.57 -13.25
C SER A 70 0.92 1.31 -12.45
N LYS A 71 0.53 1.26 -11.16
CA LYS A 71 0.81 0.14 -10.24
C LYS A 71 -0.19 -1.01 -10.34
N THR A 72 -1.45 -0.72 -10.62
CA THR A 72 -2.56 -1.71 -10.52
C THR A 72 -3.20 -2.04 -11.85
N SER A 73 -3.03 -1.18 -12.87
CA SER A 73 -3.83 -1.17 -14.10
C SER A 73 -5.35 -1.08 -13.85
N LEU A 74 -5.77 -0.64 -12.66
CA LEU A 74 -7.18 -0.46 -12.31
C LEU A 74 -7.60 0.98 -12.56
N THR A 75 -8.75 1.14 -13.21
CA THR A 75 -9.43 2.42 -13.40
C THR A 75 -10.35 2.75 -12.21
N SER A 76 -10.74 4.02 -12.09
CA SER A 76 -11.75 4.45 -11.12
C SER A 76 -13.09 3.73 -11.28
N ARG A 77 -13.49 3.44 -12.52
CA ARG A 77 -14.69 2.66 -12.85
C ARG A 77 -14.60 1.24 -12.29
N GLU A 78 -13.55 0.49 -12.62
CA GLU A 78 -13.36 -0.87 -12.09
C GLU A 78 -13.34 -0.90 -10.56
N VAL A 79 -12.71 0.10 -9.93
CA VAL A 79 -12.66 0.24 -8.48
C VAL A 79 -14.04 0.45 -7.89
N LYS A 80 -14.81 1.42 -8.41
CA LYS A 80 -16.14 1.73 -7.89
C LYS A 80 -17.13 0.60 -8.15
N ASP A 81 -17.10 0.01 -9.35
CA ASP A 81 -17.95 -1.13 -9.70
C ASP A 81 -17.70 -2.31 -8.75
N TRP A 82 -16.43 -2.61 -8.47
CA TRP A 82 -16.08 -3.68 -7.54
C TRP A 82 -16.57 -3.39 -6.11
N ILE A 83 -16.41 -2.16 -5.61
CA ILE A 83 -16.93 -1.77 -4.29
C ILE A 83 -18.46 -1.90 -4.25
N SER A 84 -19.16 -1.40 -5.27
CA SER A 84 -20.62 -1.47 -5.37
C SER A 84 -21.16 -2.90 -5.47
N GLN A 85 -20.40 -3.82 -6.07
CA GLN A 85 -20.74 -5.24 -6.13
C GLN A 85 -20.43 -6.01 -4.84
N ASN A 86 -19.69 -5.43 -3.90
CA ASN A 86 -19.28 -6.05 -2.64
C ASN A 86 -19.65 -5.19 -1.43
N PRO A 87 -20.92 -4.75 -1.28
CA PRO A 87 -21.30 -3.78 -0.26
C PRO A 87 -21.15 -4.32 1.17
N GLY A 88 -21.14 -3.40 2.14
CA GLY A 88 -21.24 -3.72 3.57
C GLY A 88 -19.91 -3.89 4.30
N ARG A 89 -18.77 -3.77 3.61
CA ARG A 89 -17.43 -3.86 4.23
C ARG A 89 -16.99 -2.54 4.86
N GLU A 90 -16.17 -2.61 5.90
CA GLU A 90 -15.60 -1.43 6.56
C GLU A 90 -14.49 -0.79 5.72
N ILE A 91 -13.71 -1.60 5.01
CA ILE A 91 -12.59 -1.14 4.18
C ILE A 91 -12.44 -1.98 2.91
N TYR A 92 -12.07 -1.31 1.83
CA TYR A 92 -11.78 -1.86 0.51
C TYR A 92 -10.35 -1.52 0.14
N CYS A 93 -9.54 -2.54 -0.12
CA CYS A 93 -8.09 -2.44 -0.26
C CYS A 93 -7.64 -2.84 -1.66
N PHE A 94 -6.70 -2.08 -2.22
CA PHE A 94 -6.14 -2.30 -3.57
C PHE A 94 -4.63 -2.45 -3.48
N ASN A 95 -4.14 -3.69 -3.51
CA ASN A 95 -2.71 -3.92 -3.40
C ASN A 95 -1.96 -3.50 -4.69
N GLY A 96 -1.18 -2.43 -4.63
CA GLY A 96 -0.30 -1.95 -5.70
C GLY A 96 0.98 -2.76 -5.88
N ARG A 97 1.18 -3.81 -5.07
CA ARG A 97 2.28 -4.78 -5.19
C ARG A 97 1.77 -6.20 -4.96
N PRO A 98 0.84 -6.70 -5.81
CA PRO A 98 0.22 -8.01 -5.60
C PRO A 98 1.19 -9.18 -5.80
N PHE A 99 2.41 -8.91 -6.26
CA PHE A 99 3.47 -9.91 -6.43
C PHE A 99 4.18 -10.27 -5.10
N VAL A 100 4.15 -9.40 -4.09
CA VAL A 100 4.98 -9.56 -2.87
C VAL A 100 4.63 -10.82 -2.06
N PRO A 101 3.35 -11.22 -1.92
CA PRO A 101 3.05 -12.51 -1.30
C PRO A 101 3.73 -13.71 -1.98
N TYR A 102 4.10 -13.59 -3.26
CA TYR A 102 4.79 -14.65 -3.99
C TYR A 102 6.31 -14.61 -3.85
N THR A 103 6.88 -13.67 -3.07
CA THR A 103 8.34 -13.54 -2.90
C THR A 103 8.81 -13.81 -1.48
N CYS A 104 7.98 -13.55 -0.47
CA CYS A 104 8.35 -13.69 0.94
C CYS A 104 7.17 -14.22 1.76
N TYR A 105 7.45 -14.83 2.92
CA TYR A 105 6.41 -15.41 3.77
C TYR A 105 5.52 -14.31 4.38
N HIS A 106 6.12 -13.19 4.78
CA HIS A 106 5.41 -11.97 5.18
C HIS A 106 6.14 -10.67 4.78
N SER A 107 5.43 -9.56 4.83
CA SER A 107 5.88 -8.23 4.40
C SER A 107 7.09 -7.69 5.18
N VAL A 108 7.23 -8.12 6.43
CA VAL A 108 8.34 -7.70 7.30
C VAL A 108 9.66 -8.33 6.87
N GLU A 109 9.64 -9.60 6.45
CA GLU A 109 10.79 -10.31 5.91
C GLU A 109 11.26 -9.62 4.62
N GLN A 110 10.32 -9.31 3.72
CA GLN A 110 10.61 -8.57 2.50
C GLN A 110 11.28 -7.21 2.78
N ALA A 111 10.81 -6.48 3.78
CA ALA A 111 11.36 -5.19 4.13
C ALA A 111 12.75 -5.31 4.78
N ALA A 112 12.97 -6.35 5.59
CA ALA A 112 14.27 -6.62 6.23
C ALA A 112 15.41 -6.86 5.22
N LEU A 113 15.10 -7.42 4.04
CA LEU A 113 16.06 -7.58 2.94
C LEU A 113 16.59 -6.23 2.41
N SER A 114 15.76 -5.18 2.44
CA SER A 114 16.15 -3.84 1.98
C SER A 114 16.64 -2.93 3.11
N HIS A 115 16.24 -3.23 4.35
CA HIS A 115 16.43 -2.37 5.50
C HIS A 115 16.87 -3.21 6.71
N PRO A 116 18.19 -3.36 6.96
CA PRO A 116 18.68 -4.07 8.13
C PRO A 116 18.08 -3.52 9.43
N GLY A 117 17.61 -4.42 10.30
CA GLY A 117 16.94 -4.06 11.56
C GLY A 117 15.50 -3.57 11.41
N PHE A 118 14.87 -3.72 10.23
CA PHE A 118 13.48 -3.26 9.99
C PHE A 118 12.48 -3.84 10.99
N GLU A 119 12.54 -5.15 11.25
CA GLU A 119 11.57 -5.80 12.14
C GLU A 119 11.64 -5.26 13.58
N ASP A 120 12.85 -5.15 14.15
CA ASP A 120 13.05 -4.58 15.49
C ASP A 120 12.52 -3.13 15.54
N GLY A 121 12.82 -2.32 14.53
CA GLY A 121 12.29 -0.97 14.41
C GLY A 121 10.76 -0.92 14.34
N MET A 122 10.16 -1.78 13.50
CA MET A 122 8.71 -1.89 13.37
C MET A 122 8.05 -2.31 14.68
N ARG A 123 8.58 -3.33 15.37
CA ARG A 123 8.05 -3.80 16.67
C ARG A 123 8.13 -2.73 17.74
N ARG A 124 9.22 -1.95 17.79
CA ARG A 124 9.35 -0.82 18.72
C ARG A 124 8.33 0.28 18.44
N VAL A 125 8.13 0.65 17.18
CA VAL A 125 7.09 1.60 16.78
C VAL A 125 5.71 1.09 17.19
N CYS A 126 5.38 -0.13 16.80
CA CYS A 126 4.12 -0.81 17.11
C CYS A 126 3.82 -0.79 18.61
N ARG A 127 4.80 -1.16 19.45
CA ARG A 127 4.67 -1.08 20.92
C ARG A 127 4.47 0.35 21.42
N ALA A 128 5.27 1.30 20.92
CA ALA A 128 5.21 2.69 21.35
C ALA A 128 3.87 3.38 21.02
N ILE A 129 3.21 2.95 19.94
CA ILE A 129 1.87 3.42 19.57
C ILE A 129 0.72 2.58 20.17
N GLY A 130 1.01 1.60 21.04
CA GLY A 130 -0.01 0.78 21.68
C GLY A 130 -0.65 -0.30 20.78
N PHE A 131 0.04 -0.69 19.70
CA PHE A 131 -0.39 -1.74 18.77
C PHE A 131 0.65 -2.86 18.70
N ASP A 132 0.66 -3.78 19.65
CA ASP A 132 1.65 -4.87 19.67
C ASP A 132 1.42 -5.91 18.56
N LEU A 133 2.51 -6.28 17.89
CA LEU A 133 2.53 -7.38 16.92
C LEU A 133 2.65 -8.72 17.65
N PRO A 134 2.10 -9.81 17.08
CA PRO A 134 2.31 -11.15 17.62
C PRO A 134 3.82 -11.50 17.61
N VAL A 135 4.22 -12.38 18.52
CA VAL A 135 5.62 -12.85 18.62
C VAL A 135 6.07 -13.41 17.27
N GLU A 136 5.29 -14.36 16.75
CA GLU A 136 5.51 -14.95 15.43
C GLU A 136 4.60 -14.27 14.39
N LEU A 137 5.20 -13.84 13.27
CA LEU A 137 4.46 -13.26 12.16
C LEU A 137 3.98 -14.39 11.22
N GLY A 138 2.67 -14.42 10.95
CA GLY A 138 2.06 -15.43 10.10
C GLY A 138 2.29 -15.19 8.60
N ARG A 139 1.97 -16.22 7.80
CA ARG A 139 1.90 -16.15 6.33
C ARG A 139 0.95 -15.03 5.90
N GLN A 140 1.38 -14.22 4.94
CA GLN A 140 0.56 -13.17 4.34
C GLN A 140 0.25 -13.48 2.87
N THR A 141 -1.01 -13.29 2.46
CA THR A 141 -1.50 -13.54 1.08
C THR A 141 -2.21 -12.31 0.53
N ASN A 142 -2.50 -12.26 -0.78
CA ASN A 142 -3.28 -11.18 -1.38
C ASN A 142 -4.71 -11.05 -0.83
N GLN A 143 -5.21 -12.03 -0.07
CA GLN A 143 -6.52 -11.98 0.58
C GLN A 143 -6.52 -11.22 1.91
N GLN A 144 -5.36 -10.88 2.45
CA GLN A 144 -5.23 -10.28 3.78
C GLN A 144 -4.14 -9.21 3.87
N THR A 145 -3.55 -8.81 2.74
CA THR A 145 -2.45 -7.83 2.74
C THR A 145 -2.61 -6.72 1.73
N ILE A 146 -2.15 -5.56 2.15
CA ILE A 146 -1.95 -4.37 1.35
C ILE A 146 -0.54 -3.84 1.60
N TYR A 147 0.23 -3.65 0.52
CA TYR A 147 1.64 -3.18 0.59
C TYR A 147 1.78 -1.72 0.14
N CYS A 148 0.68 -0.98 0.22
CA CYS A 148 0.56 0.42 -0.15
C CYS A 148 -0.65 1.03 0.55
N ASN A 149 -0.75 2.35 0.58
CA ASN A 149 -1.85 3.06 1.22
C ASN A 149 -3.00 3.34 0.22
N PHE A 150 -3.44 2.31 -0.53
CA PHE A 150 -4.51 2.43 -1.53
C PHE A 150 -5.78 1.73 -1.05
N TRP A 151 -6.63 2.48 -0.37
CA TRP A 151 -7.84 1.92 0.22
C TRP A 151 -8.93 2.97 0.37
N CYS A 152 -10.16 2.50 0.57
CA CYS A 152 -11.35 3.29 0.80
C CYS A 152 -12.13 2.67 1.95
N ALA A 153 -12.56 3.46 2.93
CA ALA A 153 -13.12 2.94 4.17
C ALA A 153 -14.27 3.81 4.71
N SER A 154 -15.05 3.24 5.61
CA SER A 154 -16.11 3.94 6.32
C SER A 154 -15.56 5.05 7.23
N PRO A 155 -16.39 6.05 7.61
CA PRO A 155 -16.00 7.04 8.61
C PRO A 155 -15.59 6.42 9.95
N SER A 156 -16.25 5.33 10.38
CA SER A 156 -15.91 4.64 11.63
C SER A 156 -14.53 3.98 11.59
N PHE A 157 -14.14 3.42 10.44
CA PHE A 157 -12.79 2.90 10.25
C PHE A 157 -11.76 4.03 10.26
N TRP A 158 -12.01 5.13 9.54
CA TRP A 158 -11.11 6.28 9.51
C TRP A 158 -10.86 6.87 10.89
N GLU A 159 -11.90 7.04 11.70
CA GLU A 159 -11.78 7.56 13.07
C GLU A 159 -10.89 6.62 13.92
N ARG A 160 -11.16 5.31 13.93
CA ARG A 160 -10.34 4.31 14.65
C ARG A 160 -8.89 4.28 14.17
N TRP A 161 -8.66 4.18 12.86
CA TRP A 161 -7.33 4.15 12.28
C TRP A 161 -6.54 5.43 12.59
N SER A 162 -7.21 6.58 12.57
CA SER A 162 -6.57 7.85 12.88
C SER A 162 -6.15 7.93 14.35
N GLN A 163 -7.05 7.56 15.26
CA GLN A 163 -6.82 7.61 16.69
C GLN A 163 -5.82 6.55 17.17
N GLU A 164 -5.90 5.33 16.65
CA GLU A 164 -5.08 4.22 17.14
C GLU A 164 -3.70 4.15 16.47
N ILE A 165 -3.54 4.67 15.25
CA ILE A 165 -2.30 4.51 14.48
C ILE A 165 -1.72 5.84 14.00
N VAL A 166 -2.51 6.67 13.28
CA VAL A 166 -1.95 7.88 12.65
C VAL A 166 -1.47 8.89 13.69
N LEU A 167 -2.34 9.31 14.61
CA LEU A 167 -2.01 10.32 15.62
C LEU A 167 -0.85 9.87 16.53
N PRO A 168 -0.87 8.63 17.09
CA PRO A 168 0.25 8.14 17.91
C PRO A 168 1.60 8.13 17.19
N ILE A 169 1.65 7.90 15.86
CA ILE A 169 2.90 7.97 15.10
C ILE A 169 3.46 9.41 15.09
N PHE A 170 2.60 10.43 14.97
CA PHE A 170 3.05 11.83 15.04
C PHE A 170 3.48 12.24 16.45
N GLU A 171 2.86 11.65 17.48
CA GLU A 171 3.19 11.90 18.88
C GLU A 171 4.52 11.26 19.31
N LEU A 172 5.07 10.31 18.55
CA LEU A 172 6.37 9.67 18.83
C LEU A 172 7.51 10.68 19.05
N VAL A 173 7.48 11.83 18.36
CA VAL A 173 8.52 12.87 18.50
C VAL A 173 8.58 13.39 19.94
N GLN A 174 7.44 13.40 20.65
CA GLN A 174 7.34 13.85 22.03
C GLN A 174 7.43 12.67 23.02
N SER A 175 6.79 11.54 22.72
CA SER A 175 6.69 10.40 23.65
C SER A 175 7.93 9.51 23.68
N ASP A 176 8.64 9.35 22.55
CA ASP A 176 9.92 8.63 22.46
C ASP A 176 10.84 9.28 21.41
N PRO A 177 11.49 10.41 21.76
CA PRO A 177 12.38 11.12 20.85
C PRO A 177 13.53 10.26 20.30
N HIS A 178 13.98 9.27 21.08
CA HIS A 178 15.06 8.37 20.67
C HIS A 178 14.60 7.44 19.55
N LEU A 179 13.43 6.81 19.70
CA LEU A 179 12.84 6.01 18.64
C LEU A 179 12.49 6.87 17.43
N ALA A 180 11.90 8.04 17.64
CA ALA A 180 11.56 8.97 16.57
C ALA A 180 12.79 9.30 15.70
N SER A 181 13.93 9.61 16.31
CA SER A 181 15.18 9.88 15.57
C SER A 181 15.62 8.73 14.65
N LYS A 182 15.29 7.48 14.99
CA LYS A 182 15.64 6.29 14.21
C LYS A 182 14.67 6.03 13.06
N VAL A 183 13.38 6.35 13.23
CA VAL A 183 12.33 6.00 12.24
C VAL A 183 11.95 7.17 11.33
N PHE A 184 12.17 8.41 11.76
CA PHE A 184 12.08 9.61 10.92
C PHE A 184 13.41 9.93 10.20
N ARG A 185 14.23 8.92 9.94
CA ARG A 185 15.46 9.06 9.13
C ARG A 185 15.15 8.89 7.64
N LYS A 186 15.83 9.68 6.81
CA LYS A 186 15.71 9.60 5.34
C LYS A 186 16.30 8.29 4.83
N MET A 187 15.56 7.64 3.93
CA MET A 187 15.95 6.43 3.23
C MET A 187 16.17 6.75 1.74
N PRO A 188 17.15 6.11 1.08
CA PRO A 188 17.28 6.18 -0.37
C PRO A 188 15.99 5.72 -1.05
N TYR A 189 15.53 6.48 -2.04
CA TYR A 189 14.31 6.19 -2.78
C TYR A 189 14.45 6.60 -4.25
N TYR A 190 13.62 6.04 -5.12
CA TYR A 190 13.70 6.27 -6.57
C TYR A 190 13.22 7.68 -6.98
N SER A 191 12.25 8.25 -6.27
CA SER A 191 11.84 9.65 -6.47
C SER A 191 12.88 10.60 -5.86
N PRO A 192 13.08 11.80 -6.44
CA PRO A 192 14.02 12.80 -5.92
C PRO A 192 13.72 13.22 -4.48
N VAL A 193 12.45 13.12 -4.07
CA VAL A 193 12.05 13.35 -2.69
C VAL A 193 12.40 12.12 -1.85
N PRO A 194 13.23 12.26 -0.80
CA PRO A 194 13.53 11.15 0.10
C PRO A 194 12.29 10.68 0.85
N VAL A 195 12.34 9.49 1.44
CA VAL A 195 11.22 8.93 2.22
C VAL A 195 11.71 8.59 3.61
N PHE A 196 10.91 8.84 4.65
CA PHE A 196 11.26 8.39 5.99
C PHE A 196 11.00 6.89 6.18
N LEU A 197 11.83 6.22 6.98
CA LEU A 197 11.67 4.79 7.30
C LEU A 197 10.27 4.47 7.85
N ILE A 198 9.69 5.37 8.65
CA ILE A 198 8.35 5.24 9.23
C ILE A 198 7.27 5.01 8.18
N VAL A 199 7.42 5.50 6.94
CA VAL A 199 6.43 5.29 5.87
C VAL A 199 6.38 3.82 5.46
N PHE A 200 7.54 3.15 5.38
CA PHE A 200 7.58 1.72 5.07
C PHE A 200 7.01 0.89 6.22
N ILE A 201 7.26 1.28 7.46
CA ILE A 201 6.64 0.66 8.64
C ILE A 201 5.12 0.82 8.59
N TYR A 202 4.66 2.05 8.36
CA TYR A 202 3.25 2.43 8.27
C TYR A 202 2.48 1.61 7.22
N GLU A 203 3.06 1.42 6.03
CA GLU A 203 2.46 0.57 4.98
C GLU A 203 2.19 -0.87 5.46
N ARG A 204 3.03 -1.43 6.34
CA ARG A 204 2.85 -2.81 6.84
C ARG A 204 1.86 -2.86 8.00
N ILE A 205 1.81 -1.82 8.83
CA ILE A 205 0.90 -1.77 9.99
C ILE A 205 -0.56 -1.99 9.54
N MET A 206 -0.99 -1.43 8.41
CA MET A 206 -2.37 -1.58 7.92
C MET A 206 -2.80 -3.06 7.79
N SER A 207 -1.94 -3.89 7.19
CA SER A 207 -2.25 -5.33 7.02
C SER A 207 -2.39 -6.04 8.36
N PHE A 208 -1.49 -5.76 9.31
CA PHE A 208 -1.58 -6.33 10.65
C PHE A 208 -2.78 -5.77 11.43
N TYR A 209 -3.10 -4.50 11.27
CA TYR A 209 -4.22 -3.86 11.95
C TYR A 209 -5.54 -4.51 11.55
N ILE A 210 -5.76 -4.72 10.25
CA ILE A 210 -6.93 -5.44 9.73
C ILE A 210 -7.02 -6.84 10.33
N GLN A 211 -5.91 -7.60 10.30
CA GLN A 211 -5.88 -8.99 10.78
C GLN A 211 -6.10 -9.10 12.29
N LEU A 212 -5.37 -8.32 13.09
CA LEU A 212 -5.38 -8.43 14.55
C LEU A 212 -6.65 -7.84 15.18
N LYS A 213 -7.27 -6.84 14.54
CA LYS A 213 -8.54 -6.25 15.01
C LYS A 213 -9.77 -6.93 14.43
N GLY A 214 -9.61 -7.93 13.56
CA GLY A 214 -10.72 -8.64 12.92
C GLY A 214 -11.61 -7.74 12.08
N ILE A 215 -11.00 -6.79 11.36
CA ILE A 215 -11.73 -5.79 10.57
C ILE A 215 -12.34 -6.45 9.34
N ASP A 216 -13.61 -6.13 9.06
CA ASP A 216 -14.28 -6.61 7.85
C ASP A 216 -13.75 -5.86 6.61
N ALA A 217 -12.70 -6.44 6.02
CA ALA A 217 -12.00 -5.90 4.87
C ALA A 217 -12.30 -6.70 3.61
N ALA A 218 -12.52 -6.01 2.50
CA ALA A 218 -12.43 -6.59 1.17
C ALA A 218 -11.07 -6.26 0.54
N MET A 219 -10.34 -7.29 0.14
CA MET A 219 -9.14 -7.15 -0.67
C MET A 219 -9.50 -7.35 -2.15
N PHE A 220 -9.07 -6.45 -3.02
CA PHE A 220 -9.31 -6.60 -4.46
C PHE A 220 -8.75 -7.94 -4.96
N PRO A 221 -9.54 -8.75 -5.68
CA PRO A 221 -9.13 -10.09 -6.07
C PRO A 221 -8.06 -10.04 -7.17
N TRP A 222 -6.84 -10.42 -6.81
CA TRP A 222 -5.71 -10.55 -7.74
C TRP A 222 -5.61 -11.97 -8.28
N SER A 223 -6.13 -12.20 -9.48
CA SER A 223 -5.93 -13.48 -10.20
C SER A 223 -4.52 -13.57 -10.78
N GLU A 224 -4.05 -14.81 -11.02
CA GLU A 224 -2.80 -15.10 -11.74
C GLU A 224 -2.72 -14.27 -13.05
N GLN A 225 -3.80 -14.28 -13.84
CA GLN A 225 -3.88 -13.52 -15.09
C GLN A 225 -3.71 -12.00 -14.88
N ARG A 226 -4.37 -11.42 -13.87
CA ARG A 226 -4.23 -9.98 -13.58
C ARG A 226 -2.83 -9.66 -13.11
N ILE A 227 -2.25 -10.48 -12.24
CA ILE A 227 -0.88 -10.30 -11.75
C ILE A 227 0.11 -10.36 -12.92
N LEU A 228 0.08 -11.41 -13.74
CA LEU A 228 0.97 -11.55 -14.90
C LEU A 228 0.73 -10.49 -15.98
N GLY A 229 -0.47 -9.93 -16.05
CA GLY A 229 -0.82 -8.83 -16.96
C GLY A 229 -0.26 -7.47 -16.54
N LEU A 230 0.27 -7.33 -15.33
CA LEU A 230 0.95 -6.10 -14.93
C LEU A 230 2.29 -5.94 -15.66
N ASP A 231 2.77 -4.70 -15.68
CA ASP A 231 4.04 -4.36 -16.31
C ASP A 231 5.20 -4.81 -15.42
N TRP A 232 5.92 -5.83 -15.86
CA TRP A 232 7.00 -6.48 -15.13
C TRP A 232 8.23 -6.58 -16.01
N LEU A 233 9.41 -6.43 -15.41
CA LEU A 233 10.66 -6.83 -16.07
C LEU A 233 10.59 -8.33 -16.42
N PRO A 234 11.18 -8.77 -17.55
CA PRO A 234 11.06 -10.17 -17.99
C PRO A 234 11.44 -11.20 -16.92
N PRO A 235 12.56 -11.06 -16.16
CA PRO A 235 12.89 -12.04 -15.11
C PRO A 235 11.83 -12.12 -13.99
N VAL A 236 11.16 -11.01 -13.68
CA VAL A 236 10.08 -10.96 -12.68
C VAL A 236 8.82 -11.64 -13.20
N ARG A 237 8.48 -11.43 -14.48
CA ARG A 237 7.35 -12.10 -15.13
C ARG A 237 7.55 -13.62 -15.16
N ASP A 238 8.73 -14.07 -15.55
CA ASP A 238 9.08 -15.50 -15.60
C ASP A 238 9.04 -16.14 -14.21
N TYR A 239 9.59 -15.45 -13.21
CA TYR A 239 9.48 -15.87 -11.81
C TYR A 239 8.03 -16.06 -11.39
N LEU A 240 7.16 -15.07 -11.64
CA LEU A 240 5.76 -15.15 -11.22
C LEU A 240 5.02 -16.27 -11.95
N ALA A 241 5.26 -16.44 -13.25
CA ALA A 241 4.65 -17.52 -14.05
C ALA A 241 5.01 -18.91 -13.51
N ASN A 242 6.23 -19.07 -12.99
CA ASN A 242 6.69 -20.34 -12.43
C ASN A 242 6.26 -20.57 -10.98
N ASN A 243 5.98 -19.50 -10.22
CA ASN A 243 5.81 -19.60 -8.77
C ASN A 243 4.38 -19.42 -8.26
N ILE A 244 3.52 -18.67 -8.95
CA ILE A 244 2.16 -18.36 -8.45
C ILE A 244 1.37 -19.63 -8.10
N ARG A 245 1.32 -20.61 -9.00
CA ARG A 245 0.42 -21.76 -8.86
C ARG A 245 0.72 -22.65 -7.66
N TRP A 246 1.99 -22.97 -7.44
CA TRP A 246 2.38 -23.85 -6.34
C TRP A 246 2.26 -23.11 -5.00
N ILE A 247 2.53 -21.80 -4.97
CA ILE A 247 2.33 -20.97 -3.77
C ILE A 247 0.84 -20.87 -3.43
N ASP A 248 -0.02 -20.57 -4.41
CA ASP A 248 -1.47 -20.50 -4.23
C ASP A 248 -2.04 -21.85 -3.76
N GLU A 249 -1.45 -22.97 -4.19
CA GLU A 249 -1.84 -24.30 -3.73
C GLU A 249 -1.51 -24.53 -2.25
N ILE A 250 -0.32 -24.11 -1.79
CA ILE A 250 0.06 -24.19 -0.38
C ILE A 250 -0.80 -23.25 0.46
N ASP A 251 -1.00 -22.02 0.00
CA ASP A 251 -1.84 -21.03 0.68
C ASP A 251 -3.28 -21.54 0.85
N ARG A 252 -3.85 -22.19 -0.17
CA ARG A 252 -5.18 -22.83 -0.09
C ARG A 252 -5.23 -23.97 0.91
N ARG A 253 -4.15 -24.72 1.08
CA ARG A 253 -4.04 -25.79 2.09
C ARG A 253 -3.83 -25.26 3.50
N GLY A 254 -3.43 -23.99 3.65
CA GLY A 254 -3.17 -23.31 4.92
C GLY A 254 -2.02 -23.90 5.73
N ARG A 255 -1.13 -24.69 5.11
CA ARG A 255 -0.08 -25.44 5.78
C ARG A 255 1.25 -25.22 5.07
N TRP A 256 2.04 -24.31 5.61
CA TRP A 256 3.42 -24.05 5.18
C TRP A 256 4.39 -24.87 6.03
N THR A 257 5.25 -25.64 5.37
CA THR A 257 6.37 -26.33 6.02
C THR A 257 7.63 -25.48 5.99
N SER A 258 8.65 -25.88 6.75
CA SER A 258 9.98 -25.26 6.65
C SER A 258 10.57 -25.39 5.24
N ASP A 259 10.34 -26.52 4.57
CA ASP A 259 10.82 -26.76 3.20
C ASP A 259 10.13 -25.83 2.20
N ASP A 260 8.84 -25.58 2.35
CA ASP A 260 8.11 -24.63 1.51
C ASP A 260 8.64 -23.20 1.68
N ARG A 261 8.96 -22.81 2.93
CA ARG A 261 9.54 -21.49 3.23
C ARG A 261 10.95 -21.35 2.63
N THR A 262 11.79 -22.38 2.77
CA THR A 262 13.12 -22.42 2.16
C THR A 262 13.02 -22.34 0.64
N ARG A 263 12.12 -23.13 0.03
CA ARG A 263 11.89 -23.10 -1.43
C ARG A 263 11.46 -21.72 -1.92
N LEU A 264 10.57 -21.03 -1.20
CA LEU A 264 10.18 -19.66 -1.55
C LEU A 264 11.35 -18.70 -1.47
N ALA A 265 12.12 -18.77 -0.38
CA ALA A 265 13.28 -17.91 -0.15
C ALA A 265 14.35 -18.11 -1.23
N ASP A 266 14.70 -19.37 -1.54
CA ASP A 266 15.69 -19.73 -2.56
C ASP A 266 15.27 -19.22 -3.95
N ALA A 267 14.00 -19.42 -4.32
CA ALA A 267 13.48 -18.92 -5.58
C ALA A 267 13.56 -17.39 -5.67
N TYR A 268 13.29 -16.68 -4.56
CA TYR A 268 13.39 -15.22 -4.55
C TYR A 268 14.84 -14.72 -4.56
N ILE A 269 15.76 -15.40 -3.86
CA ILE A 269 17.20 -15.12 -3.93
C ILE A 269 17.71 -15.30 -5.36
N GLU A 270 17.28 -16.37 -6.05
CA GLU A 270 17.60 -16.60 -7.45
C GLU A 270 17.09 -15.46 -8.34
N LEU A 271 15.86 -14.97 -8.12
CA LEU A 271 15.36 -13.80 -8.83
C LEU A 271 16.24 -12.56 -8.59
N LEU A 272 16.58 -12.27 -7.33
CA LEU A 272 17.41 -11.13 -6.96
C LEU A 272 18.82 -11.19 -7.56
N SER A 273 19.34 -12.39 -7.86
CA SER A 273 20.62 -12.56 -8.57
C SER A 273 20.56 -12.16 -10.06
N ARG A 274 19.35 -12.15 -10.65
CA ARG A 274 19.13 -11.90 -12.08
C ARG A 274 18.64 -10.47 -12.35
N VAL A 275 18.00 -9.83 -11.38
CA VAL A 275 17.41 -8.51 -11.55
C VAL A 275 17.42 -7.70 -10.26
N ASP A 276 17.76 -6.42 -10.36
CA ASP A 276 17.48 -5.49 -9.28
C ASP A 276 15.98 -5.21 -9.22
N ILE A 277 15.28 -5.83 -8.26
CA ILE A 277 13.82 -5.68 -8.10
C ILE A 277 13.40 -4.23 -7.83
N ARG A 278 14.31 -3.35 -7.42
CA ARG A 278 14.03 -1.90 -7.28
C ARG A 278 13.74 -1.27 -8.65
N LEU A 279 14.34 -1.78 -9.72
CA LEU A 279 14.05 -1.36 -11.10
C LEU A 279 12.63 -1.75 -11.52
N ASN A 280 12.06 -2.81 -10.95
CA ASN A 280 10.64 -3.12 -11.18
C ASN A 280 9.72 -2.09 -10.51
N GLY A 281 10.16 -1.47 -9.41
CA GLY A 281 9.51 -0.28 -8.86
C GLY A 281 9.61 0.90 -9.82
N ALA A 282 10.78 1.10 -10.46
CA ALA A 282 11.05 2.18 -11.40
C ALA A 282 10.13 2.16 -12.64
N THR A 283 9.68 0.99 -13.12
CA THR A 283 8.72 0.90 -14.25
C THR A 283 7.37 1.55 -13.97
N LYS A 284 7.10 1.94 -12.71
CA LYS A 284 5.88 2.65 -12.31
C LYS A 284 6.01 4.17 -12.40
N PHE A 285 7.19 4.65 -12.74
CA PHE A 285 7.54 6.05 -12.84
C PHE A 285 7.90 6.40 -14.28
N ASP A 286 7.65 7.64 -14.69
CA ASP A 286 8.18 8.12 -15.96
C ASP A 286 9.72 8.12 -15.89
N PRO A 287 10.42 7.52 -16.87
CA PRO A 287 11.87 7.39 -16.85
C PRO A 287 12.60 8.74 -16.93
N ASN A 288 11.95 9.78 -17.46
CA ASN A 288 12.49 11.12 -17.57
C ASN A 288 12.03 12.03 -16.42
N ASN A 289 10.98 11.65 -15.70
CA ASN A 289 10.49 12.38 -14.53
C ASN A 289 9.94 11.42 -13.45
N PRO A 290 10.76 11.03 -12.47
CA PRO A 290 10.37 10.11 -11.39
C PRO A 290 9.24 10.61 -10.46
N ASP A 291 8.74 11.82 -10.64
CA ASP A 291 7.53 12.26 -9.94
C ASP A 291 6.25 11.90 -10.70
N LEU A 292 6.33 11.69 -12.02
CA LEU A 292 5.20 11.31 -12.87
C LEU A 292 4.96 9.79 -12.88
N PRO A 293 3.70 9.35 -13.05
CA PRO A 293 3.37 7.96 -13.35
C PRO A 293 3.86 7.53 -14.75
N ALA A 294 4.30 6.27 -14.89
CA ALA A 294 4.71 5.72 -16.19
C ALA A 294 3.54 5.57 -17.18
N ARG A 295 2.32 5.35 -16.67
CA ARG A 295 1.11 5.08 -17.45
C ARG A 295 -0.04 5.95 -16.97
N ARG A 296 -0.84 6.42 -17.92
CA ARG A 296 -2.08 7.17 -17.69
C ARG A 296 -3.30 6.25 -17.81
N PRO A 297 -4.35 6.48 -17.01
CA PRO A 297 -5.63 5.81 -17.23
C PRO A 297 -6.23 6.25 -18.59
N PRO A 298 -7.05 5.41 -19.23
CA PRO A 298 -7.77 5.79 -20.46
C PRO A 298 -8.70 6.98 -20.20
N LYS A 299 -8.61 8.03 -21.04
CA LYS A 299 -9.40 9.28 -20.90
C LYS A 299 -10.91 9.07 -21.04
N ASP A 300 -11.32 8.04 -21.76
CA ASP A 300 -12.73 7.72 -22.05
C ASP A 300 -13.32 6.70 -21.07
N SER A 301 -12.89 6.72 -19.81
CA SER A 301 -13.52 5.93 -18.76
C SER A 301 -14.54 6.82 -18.04
N PRO A 302 -15.79 6.97 -18.53
CA PRO A 302 -16.78 7.76 -17.82
C PRO A 302 -16.95 7.22 -16.39
N ALA A 303 -17.22 8.13 -15.45
CA ALA A 303 -17.51 7.79 -14.06
C ALA A 303 -18.79 6.95 -13.91
#